data_AF-A0A937H1G5-F1
#
_entry.id   AF-A0A937H1G5-F1
#
_cell.length_a   1.000
_cell.length_b   1.000
_cell.length_c   1.000
_cell.angle_alpha   90.00
_cell.angle_beta   90.00
_cell.angle_gamma   90.00
#
_symmetry.space_group_name_H-M   'P 1'
#
loop_
_entity.id
_entity.type
_entity.pdbx_description
1 polymer ?
#
loop_
_entity_poly.entity_id
_entity_poly.type
_entity_poly.pdbx_seq_one_letter_code
_entity_poly.pdbx_strand_id
1 'polypeptide(L)' 'MSAWVSDVRLAAAHEGVAELVVTLTYDNGGESHIPLAPEVSHILMTRCAAASAQDLIGQSWTHIRDALSEAYNSEIR' A
#
# COMPACT_ATOMS: atom_id res chain seq x y z
N MET A 1 17.10 -3.82 1.32
CA MET A 1 16.61 -2.89 2.36
C MET A 1 15.28 -3.44 2.86
N SER A 2 15.17 -3.73 4.16
CA SER A 2 13.93 -4.22 4.78
C SER A 2 13.07 -3.04 5.19
N ALA A 3 11.78 -3.15 4.89
CA ALA A 3 10.76 -2.24 5.38
C ALA A 3 9.44 -3.02 5.47
N TRP A 4 8.62 -2.65 6.43
CA TRP A 4 7.33 -3.28 6.68
C TRP A 4 6.26 -2.22 6.87
N VAL A 5 5.02 -2.59 6.62
CA VAL A 5 3.87 -1.75 6.93
C VAL A 5 3.72 -1.65 8.44
N SER A 6 3.84 -0.46 8.99
CA SER A 6 3.69 -0.19 10.43
C SER A 6 2.35 0.45 10.78
N ASP A 7 1.74 1.17 9.85
CA ASP A 7 0.43 1.79 10.01
C ASP A 7 -0.32 1.85 8.68
N VAL A 8 -1.65 1.90 8.76
CA VAL A 8 -2.53 2.03 7.60
C VAL A 8 -3.71 2.93 7.95
N ARG A 9 -3.97 3.94 7.12
CA ARG A 9 -5.08 4.87 7.30
C ARG A 9 -5.75 5.22 5.99
N LEU A 10 -7.03 5.62 6.07
CA LEU A 10 -7.71 6.26 4.96
C LEU A 10 -7.40 7.77 4.94
N ALA A 11 -7.23 8.32 3.74
CA ALA A 11 -7.05 9.75 3.52
C ALA A 11 -7.92 10.23 2.36
N ALA A 12 -8.27 11.52 2.36
CA ALA A 12 -8.85 12.16 1.18
C ALA A 12 -7.73 12.42 0.16
N ALA A 13 -7.98 12.01 -1.09
CA ALA A 13 -7.12 12.28 -2.23
C ALA A 13 -7.54 13.55 -2.98
N HIS A 14 -6.78 13.90 -4.01
CA HIS A 14 -7.28 14.85 -5.01
C HIS A 14 -8.49 14.24 -5.72
N GLU A 15 -9.38 15.07 -6.26
CA GLU A 15 -10.58 14.61 -7.01
C GLU A 15 -11.72 14.00 -6.16
N GLY A 16 -11.69 14.09 -4.83
CA GLY A 16 -12.79 13.61 -3.98
C GLY A 16 -12.88 12.09 -3.81
N VAL A 17 -11.78 11.38 -4.12
CA VAL A 17 -11.63 9.94 -3.92
C VAL A 17 -10.93 9.68 -2.59
N ALA A 18 -11.25 8.57 -1.92
CA ALA A 18 -10.51 8.12 -0.74
C ALA A 18 -9.34 7.22 -1.18
N GLU A 19 -8.17 7.42 -0.56
CA GLU A 19 -6.97 6.60 -0.77
C GLU A 19 -6.55 5.90 0.50
N LEU A 20 -5.90 4.76 0.35
CA LEU A 20 -5.23 4.07 1.44
C LEU A 20 -3.81 4.63 1.56
N VAL A 21 -3.44 5.15 2.72
CA VAL A 21 -2.07 5.57 3.01
C VAL A 21 -1.42 4.53 3.90
N VAL A 22 -0.31 3.98 3.42
CA VAL A 22 0.47 2.96 4.11
C VAL A 22 1.75 3.58 4.64
N THR A 23 2.03 3.42 5.93
CA THR A 23 3.30 3.82 6.53
C THR A 23 4.26 2.64 6.48
N LEU A 24 5.40 2.83 5.83
CA LEU A 24 6.51 1.89 5.88
C LEU A 24 7.52 2.34 6.91
N THR A 25 7.89 1.46 7.85
CA THR A 25 9.03 1.66 8.73
C THR A 25 10.21 0.82 8.22
N TYR A 26 11.39 1.42 8.15
CA TYR A 26 12.64 0.78 7.75
C TYR A 26 13.42 0.33 8.99
N ASP A 27 14.38 -0.60 8.83
CA ASP A 27 15.21 -1.08 9.96
C ASP A 27 15.96 0.03 10.70
N ASN A 28 16.28 1.13 10.02
CA ASN A 28 16.94 2.29 10.62
C ASN A 28 15.99 3.23 11.38
N GLY A 29 14.71 2.86 11.52
CA GLY A 29 13.66 3.68 12.12
C GLY A 29 13.15 4.81 11.24
N GLY A 30 13.62 4.92 9.99
CA GLY A 30 13.05 5.83 9.00
C GLY A 30 11.61 5.44 8.66
N GLU A 31 10.85 6.39 8.12
CA GLU A 31 9.48 6.14 7.68
C GLU A 31 9.20 6.70 6.29
N SER A 32 8.23 6.11 5.59
CA SER A 32 7.68 6.64 4.35
C SER A 32 6.17 6.46 4.33
N HIS A 33 5.44 7.49 3.89
CA HIS A 33 4.00 7.42 3.70
C HIS A 33 3.71 7.26 2.22
N ILE A 34 3.06 6.16 1.86
CA ILE A 34 2.76 5.82 0.47
C ILE A 34 1.25 5.88 0.30
N PRO A 35 0.71 6.91 -0.37
CA PRO A 35 -0.68 6.93 -0.81
C PRO A 35 -0.87 5.92 -1.94
N LEU A 36 -1.93 5.11 -1.84
CA LEU A 36 -2.32 4.10 -2.81
C LEU A 36 -3.72 4.43 -3.32
N ALA A 37 -3.83 4.57 -4.64
CA ALA A 37 -5.10 4.64 -5.33
C ALA A 37 -5.98 3.41 -5.00
N PRO A 38 -7.32 3.49 -5.14
CA PRO A 38 -8.22 2.39 -4.85
C PRO A 38 -7.85 1.07 -5.56
N GLU A 39 -7.42 1.14 -6.81
CA GLU A 39 -7.00 -0.02 -7.61
C GLU A 39 -5.77 -0.70 -7.01
N VAL A 40 -4.71 0.06 -6.74
CA VAL A 40 -3.48 -0.46 -6.11
C VAL A 40 -3.78 -1.04 -4.73
N SER A 41 -4.65 -0.39 -3.97
CA SER A 41 -5.09 -0.85 -2.65
C SER A 41 -5.79 -2.20 -2.73
N HIS A 42 -6.68 -2.38 -3.72
CA HIS A 42 -7.39 -3.64 -3.94
C HIS A 42 -6.43 -4.79 -4.33
N ILE A 43 -5.48 -4.52 -5.23
CA ILE A 43 -4.45 -5.49 -5.63
C ILE A 43 -3.60 -5.88 -4.42
N LEU A 44 -3.13 -4.90 -3.63
CA LEU A 44 -2.34 -5.14 -2.43
C LEU A 44 -3.11 -6.00 -1.41
N MET A 45 -4.36 -5.64 -1.10
CA MET A 45 -5.19 -6.42 -0.17
C MET A 45 -5.38 -7.86 -0.64
N THR A 46 -5.63 -8.05 -1.93
CA THR A 46 -5.76 -9.39 -2.53
C THR A 46 -4.47 -10.20 -2.39
N ARG A 47 -3.32 -9.60 -2.72
CA ARG A 47 -1.99 -10.24 -2.62
C ARG A 47 -1.63 -10.64 -1.19
N CYS A 48 -2.07 -9.86 -0.21
CA CYS A 48 -1.85 -10.12 1.20
C CYS A 48 -2.94 -11.00 1.85
N ALA A 49 -3.96 -11.42 1.08
CA ALA A 49 -5.16 -12.07 1.61
C ALA A 49 -5.79 -11.30 2.79
N ALA A 50 -5.72 -9.98 2.75
CA ALA A 50 -6.17 -9.07 3.79
C ALA A 50 -7.69 -8.92 3.75
N ALA A 51 -8.36 -9.18 4.87
CA ALA A 51 -9.81 -8.97 5.01
C ALA A 51 -10.14 -7.51 5.34
N SER A 52 -9.16 -6.78 5.90
CA SER A 52 -9.24 -5.39 6.30
C SER A 52 -7.91 -4.68 6.03
N ALA A 53 -7.94 -3.35 5.98
CA ALA A 53 -6.73 -2.54 5.79
C ALA A 53 -5.66 -2.80 6.87
N GLN A 54 -6.10 -3.10 8.10
CA GLN A 54 -5.24 -3.36 9.25
C GLN A 54 -4.44 -4.65 9.10
N ASP A 55 -4.92 -5.63 8.32
CA ASP A 55 -4.21 -6.89 8.06
C ASP A 55 -2.95 -6.69 7.20
N LEU A 56 -2.78 -5.48 6.63
CA LEU A 56 -1.56 -5.12 5.92
C LEU A 56 -0.41 -4.80 6.88
N ILE A 57 -0.66 -4.49 8.16
CA ILE A 57 0.39 -4.23 9.14
C ILE A 57 1.26 -5.47 9.32
N GLY A 58 2.58 -5.28 9.29
CA GLY A 58 3.58 -6.33 9.32
C GLY A 58 3.94 -6.93 7.95
N GLN A 59 3.18 -6.61 6.89
CA GLN A 59 3.51 -7.07 5.54
C GLN A 59 4.77 -6.39 5.01
N SER A 60 5.53 -7.12 4.18
CA SER A 60 6.74 -6.60 3.54
C SER A 60 6.41 -5.52 2.50
N TRP A 61 7.24 -4.48 2.42
CA TRP A 61 7.13 -3.43 1.38
C TRP A 61 7.11 -3.98 -0.05
N THR A 62 7.68 -5.18 -0.26
CA THR A 62 7.70 -5.83 -1.57
C THR A 62 6.30 -6.10 -2.12
N HIS A 63 5.30 -6.35 -1.26
CA HIS A 63 3.91 -6.47 -1.70
C HIS A 63 3.37 -5.16 -2.27
N ILE A 64 3.75 -4.02 -1.70
CA ILE A 64 3.37 -2.68 -2.19
C ILE A 64 4.00 -2.42 -3.55
N ARG A 65 5.32 -2.68 -3.69
CA ARG A 65 6.04 -2.54 -4.96
C ARG A 65 5.37 -3.37 -6.06
N ASP A 66 5.04 -4.61 -5.75
CA ASP A 66 4.46 -5.52 -6.74
C ASP A 66 3.04 -5.08 -7.12
N ALA A 67 2.23 -4.62 -6.15
CA ALA A 67 0.90 -4.08 -6.43
C ALA A 67 0.96 -2.83 -7.32
N LEU A 68 1.91 -1.91 -7.06
CA LEU A 68 2.15 -0.74 -7.92
C LEU A 68 2.55 -1.15 -9.34
N SER A 69 3.46 -2.12 -9.47
CA SER A 69 3.89 -2.61 -10.78
C SER A 69 2.75 -3.29 -11.54
N GLU A 70 1.87 -4.01 -10.85
CA GLU A 70 0.73 -4.71 -11.44
C GLU A 70 -0.34 -3.74 -11.93
N ALA A 71 -0.67 -2.73 -11.12
CA ALA A 71 -1.60 -1.66 -11.51
C ALA A 71 -1.11 -0.92 -12.76
N TYR A 72 0.15 -0.48 -12.78
CA TYR A 72 0.75 0.22 -13.92
C TYR A 72 0.68 -0.60 -15.22
N ASN A 73 0.95 -1.90 -15.14
CA ASN A 73 0.91 -2.78 -16.30
C ASN A 73 -0.53 -3.10 -16.76
N SER A 74 -1.52 -2.93 -15.90
CA SER A 74 -2.94 -3.16 -16.22
C SER A 74 -3.56 -1.96 -16.92
N GLU A 75 -3.12 -0.74 -16.61
CA GLU A 75 -3.55 0.50 -17.28
C GLU A 75 -3.04 0.65 -18.73
N ILE A 76 -1.99 -0.09 -19.11
CA ILE A 76 -1.38 -0.04 -20.45
C ILE A 76 -2.00 -1.08 -21.41
N ARG A 77 -2.96 -1.90 -20.95
CA ARG A 77 -3.64 -2.90 -21.77
C ARG A 77 -4.95 -2.42 -22.39
#